data_AF-A0A1L8QNR0-F1
#
_entry.id   AF-A0A1L8QNR0-F1
#
_cell.length_a   1.000
_cell.length_b   1.000
_cell.length_c   1.000
_cell.angle_alpha   90.00
_cell.angle_beta   90.00
_cell.angle_gamma   90.00
#
_symmetry.space_group_name_H-M   'P 1'
#
loop_
_entity.id
_entity.type
_entity.pdbx_description
1 polymer ?
#
loop_
_entity_poly.entity_id
_entity_poly.type
_entity_poly.pdbx_seq_one_letter_code
_entity_poly.pdbx_strand_id
1 'polypeptide(L)'
;MSEIPENKTIDTFEDQYQIKKTSYQKEIVQWIKEAEEELADLYLRKALLEADFETLLQQYRQLILAQQPFSTIAKTNLLEYLSYYLLEPFHSIGMQQTDHYNTWETNHFYVAYQLNEANHLVLHFQLKVIDERFFMEYIPLITLDMDKMEVTIAEKEVHTLISLWYSDKYLSRTQLSLFNQDLNRLFVHLKALGFDVLPSLLDNTQALSLQLISDFSASAAILDQIFITTMESEEYDFDKIGTQQYQVTLTQGQTMKIDIHENQTVLFIDSNLRKRSILDFVTSYPFLVPLFVQVRK
;
A
#
# COMPACT_ATOMS: atom_id res chain seq x y z
N MET A 1 51.88 -23.41 -72.57
CA MET A 1 52.11 -24.47 -71.57
C MET A 1 52.60 -23.74 -70.33
N SER A 2 51.71 -23.14 -69.54
CA SER A 2 50.86 -23.76 -68.51
C SER A 2 51.69 -24.36 -67.37
N GLU A 3 52.05 -23.54 -66.39
CA GLU A 3 52.33 -24.01 -65.04
C GLU A 3 51.15 -23.60 -64.17
N ILE A 4 50.36 -24.62 -63.81
CA ILE A 4 49.25 -24.54 -62.87
C ILE A 4 49.88 -24.50 -61.48
N PRO A 5 49.54 -23.55 -60.59
CA PRO A 5 50.07 -23.58 -59.24
C PRO A 5 49.52 -24.79 -58.50
N GLU A 6 50.42 -25.50 -57.82
CA GLU A 6 50.13 -26.63 -56.93
C GLU A 6 48.92 -26.32 -56.05
N ASN A 7 47.85 -27.09 -56.29
CA ASN A 7 46.73 -27.17 -55.40
C ASN A 7 47.24 -27.78 -54.09
N LYS A 8 47.52 -26.95 -53.08
CA LYS A 8 47.58 -27.40 -51.69
C LYS A 8 46.19 -27.94 -51.37
N THR A 9 46.02 -29.24 -51.48
CA THR A 9 44.94 -29.97 -50.83
C THR A 9 45.12 -29.73 -49.33
N ILE A 10 44.48 -28.67 -48.85
CA ILE A 10 44.27 -28.44 -47.42
C ILE A 10 43.61 -29.70 -46.89
N ASP A 11 44.16 -30.25 -45.81
CA ASP A 11 43.67 -31.46 -45.14
C ASP A 11 42.30 -31.16 -44.50
N THR A 12 41.28 -31.12 -45.35
CA THR A 12 39.93 -30.63 -45.03
C THR A 12 39.27 -31.37 -43.86
N PHE A 13 39.70 -32.59 -43.57
CA PHE A 13 39.17 -33.37 -42.45
C PHE A 13 39.77 -32.95 -41.10
N GLU A 14 41.07 -32.67 -41.04
CA GLU A 14 41.75 -32.27 -39.81
C GLU A 14 41.35 -30.83 -39.42
N ASP A 15 41.22 -29.93 -40.39
CA ASP A 15 40.69 -28.58 -40.17
C ASP A 15 39.22 -28.59 -39.73
N GLN A 16 38.37 -29.43 -40.33
CA GLN A 16 36.96 -29.57 -39.90
C GLN A 16 36.83 -30.16 -38.50
N TYR A 17 37.68 -31.13 -38.14
CA TYR A 17 37.71 -31.71 -36.80
C TYR A 17 38.12 -30.67 -35.74
N GLN A 18 39.17 -29.88 -36.00
CA GLN A 18 39.61 -28.82 -35.08
C GLN A 18 38.58 -27.69 -34.95
N ILE A 19 37.89 -27.32 -36.03
CA ILE A 19 36.77 -26.36 -35.99
C ILE A 19 35.62 -26.89 -35.12
N LYS A 20 35.20 -28.15 -35.32
CA LYS A 20 34.15 -28.79 -34.51
C LYS A 20 34.54 -28.89 -33.04
N LYS A 21 35.78 -29.31 -32.75
CA LYS A 21 36.31 -29.41 -31.38
C LYS A 21 36.33 -28.05 -30.68
N THR A 22 36.73 -27.00 -31.39
CA THR A 22 36.77 -25.62 -30.85
C THR A 22 35.36 -25.07 -30.63
N SER A 23 34.42 -25.33 -31.54
CA SER A 23 32.99 -24.98 -31.35
C SER A 23 32.42 -25.67 -30.12
N TYR A 24 32.64 -26.98 -30.01
CA TYR A 24 32.14 -27.77 -28.90
C TYR A 24 32.76 -27.36 -27.56
N GLN A 25 34.04 -26.98 -27.53
CA GLN A 25 34.67 -26.42 -26.33
C GLN A 25 34.00 -25.09 -25.92
N LYS A 26 33.66 -24.21 -26.87
CA LYS A 26 32.95 -22.97 -26.58
C LYS A 26 31.53 -23.24 -26.04
N GLU A 27 30.84 -24.21 -26.63
CA GLU A 27 29.51 -24.66 -26.16
C GLU A 27 29.59 -25.21 -24.73
N ILE A 28 30.56 -26.06 -24.41
CA ILE A 28 30.75 -26.57 -23.05
C ILE A 28 31.02 -25.44 -22.05
N VAL A 29 31.89 -24.49 -22.40
CA VAL A 29 32.18 -23.33 -21.53
C VAL A 29 30.91 -22.49 -21.31
N GLN A 30 30.09 -22.33 -22.35
CA GLN A 30 28.81 -21.64 -22.23
C GLN A 30 27.83 -22.39 -21.33
N TRP A 31 27.69 -23.71 -21.48
CA TRP A 31 26.84 -24.53 -20.62
C TRP A 31 27.29 -24.55 -19.16
N ILE A 32 28.61 -24.55 -18.91
CA ILE A 32 29.15 -24.44 -17.55
C ILE A 32 28.73 -23.10 -16.94
N LYS A 33 28.89 -22.00 -17.68
CA LYS A 33 28.51 -20.67 -17.23
C LYS A 33 27.01 -20.60 -16.90
N GLU A 34 26.15 -21.14 -17.77
CA GLU A 34 24.70 -21.20 -17.54
C GLU A 34 24.36 -22.00 -16.28
N ALA A 35 25.00 -23.16 -16.08
CA ALA A 35 24.81 -23.97 -14.88
C ALA A 35 25.30 -23.28 -13.59
N GLU A 36 26.41 -22.51 -13.67
CA GLU A 36 26.91 -21.71 -12.54
C GLU A 36 25.96 -20.57 -12.18
N GLU A 37 25.37 -19.90 -13.17
CA GLU A 37 24.35 -18.85 -12.97
C GLU A 37 23.07 -19.44 -12.33
N GLU A 38 22.60 -20.60 -12.81
CA GLU A 38 21.45 -21.30 -12.22
C GLU A 38 21.72 -21.75 -10.79
N LEU A 39 22.91 -22.30 -10.52
CA LEU A 39 23.27 -22.75 -9.18
C LEU A 39 23.38 -21.58 -8.21
N ALA A 40 23.97 -20.45 -8.62
CA ALA A 40 24.04 -19.24 -7.82
C ALA A 40 22.63 -18.73 -7.45
N ASP A 41 21.70 -18.78 -8.40
CA ASP A 41 20.31 -18.38 -8.18
C ASP A 41 19.57 -19.32 -7.22
N LEU A 42 19.80 -20.64 -7.29
CA LEU A 42 19.27 -21.59 -6.31
C LEU A 42 19.80 -21.33 -4.90
N TYR A 43 21.09 -21.02 -4.77
CA TYR A 43 21.66 -20.63 -3.48
C TYR A 43 21.02 -19.35 -2.94
N LEU A 44 20.80 -18.34 -3.79
CA LEU A 44 20.10 -17.12 -3.41
C LEU A 44 18.69 -17.42 -2.90
N ARG A 45 17.89 -18.19 -3.66
CA ARG A 45 16.52 -18.55 -3.24
C ARG A 45 16.49 -19.30 -1.92
N LYS A 46 17.43 -20.21 -1.70
CA LYS A 46 17.58 -20.91 -0.42
C LYS A 46 17.91 -19.93 0.71
N ALA A 47 18.85 -19.01 0.49
CA ALA A 47 19.21 -18.00 1.49
C ALA A 47 18.03 -17.10 1.83
N LEU A 48 17.21 -16.71 0.84
CA LEU A 48 15.99 -15.93 1.05
C LEU A 48 14.96 -16.69 1.91
N LEU A 49 14.80 -18.00 1.69
CA LEU A 49 13.86 -18.83 2.45
C LEU A 49 14.24 -18.94 3.93
N GLU A 50 15.53 -18.98 4.23
CA GLU A 50 16.07 -19.12 5.59
C GLU A 50 16.28 -17.76 6.30
N ALA A 51 16.06 -16.65 5.58
CA ALA A 51 16.36 -15.30 6.06
C ALA A 51 15.31 -14.75 7.04
N ASP A 52 15.81 -13.96 8.00
CA ASP A 52 14.99 -13.09 8.82
C ASP A 52 14.66 -11.77 8.09
N PHE A 53 13.82 -10.94 8.70
CA PHE A 53 13.41 -9.66 8.12
C PHE A 53 14.60 -8.74 7.77
N GLU A 54 15.57 -8.62 8.66
CA GLU A 54 16.75 -7.77 8.46
C GLU A 54 17.59 -8.23 7.25
N THR A 55 17.79 -9.53 7.12
CA THR A 55 18.51 -10.10 5.98
C THR A 55 17.74 -9.89 4.68
N LEU A 56 16.42 -10.09 4.69
CA LEU A 56 15.56 -9.82 3.52
C LEU A 56 15.59 -8.34 3.13
N LEU A 57 15.58 -7.43 4.10
CA LEU A 57 15.70 -5.99 3.86
C LEU A 57 17.04 -5.63 3.23
N GLN A 58 18.13 -6.23 3.69
CA GLN A 58 19.46 -6.06 3.07
C GLN A 58 19.47 -6.57 1.63
N GLN A 59 18.88 -7.74 1.36
CA GLN A 59 18.73 -8.28 0.01
C GLN A 59 17.87 -7.39 -0.88
N TYR A 60 16.81 -6.79 -0.35
CA TYR A 60 16.01 -5.79 -1.06
C TYR A 60 16.85 -4.60 -1.52
N ARG A 61 17.66 -4.04 -0.63
CA ARG A 61 18.54 -2.91 -0.95
C ARG A 61 19.59 -3.29 -2.01
N GLN A 62 20.20 -4.46 -1.88
CA GLN A 62 21.23 -4.92 -2.80
C GLN A 62 20.69 -5.31 -4.18
N LEU A 63 19.56 -6.01 -4.24
CA LEU A 63 19.05 -6.58 -5.49
C LEU A 63 18.12 -5.62 -6.21
N ILE A 64 17.17 -5.02 -5.48
CA ILE A 64 16.12 -4.19 -6.09
C ILE A 64 16.58 -2.74 -6.20
N LEU A 65 17.03 -2.12 -5.10
CA LEU A 65 17.40 -0.69 -5.13
C LEU A 65 18.68 -0.41 -5.92
N ALA A 66 19.70 -1.26 -5.77
CA ALA A 66 20.94 -1.15 -6.55
C ALA A 66 20.83 -1.76 -7.96
N GLN A 67 19.64 -2.21 -8.37
CA GLN A 67 19.34 -2.76 -9.70
C GLN A 67 20.31 -3.87 -10.14
N GLN A 68 20.72 -4.74 -9.21
CA GLN A 68 21.56 -5.88 -9.56
C GLN A 68 20.73 -6.92 -10.33
N PRO A 69 21.34 -7.62 -11.32
CA PRO A 69 20.63 -8.66 -12.05
C PRO A 69 20.45 -9.90 -11.15
N PHE A 70 19.23 -10.43 -11.11
CA PHE A 70 18.86 -11.66 -10.42
C PHE A 70 17.57 -12.22 -11.05
N SER A 71 17.23 -13.48 -10.76
CA SER A 71 16.08 -14.11 -11.41
C SER A 71 14.75 -13.52 -10.96
N THR A 72 13.76 -13.56 -11.85
CA THR A 72 12.37 -13.18 -11.53
C THR A 72 11.81 -13.99 -10.37
N ILE A 73 12.19 -15.27 -10.24
CA ILE A 73 11.70 -16.12 -9.15
C ILE A 73 12.32 -15.68 -7.82
N ALA A 74 13.62 -15.37 -7.77
CA ALA A 74 14.24 -14.81 -6.58
C ALA A 74 13.61 -13.47 -6.19
N LYS A 75 13.24 -12.63 -7.17
CA LYS A 75 12.47 -11.40 -6.93
C LYS A 75 11.11 -11.67 -6.31
N THR A 76 10.35 -12.62 -6.87
CA THR A 76 9.05 -13.01 -6.33
C THR A 76 9.16 -13.52 -4.89
N ASN A 77 10.09 -14.45 -4.62
CA ASN A 77 10.31 -14.99 -3.28
C ASN A 77 10.71 -13.89 -2.28
N LEU A 78 11.62 -12.99 -2.67
CA LEU A 78 12.04 -11.88 -1.81
C LEU A 78 10.84 -10.99 -1.41
N LEU A 79 10.00 -10.61 -2.38
CA LEU A 79 8.82 -9.79 -2.11
C LEU A 79 7.76 -10.53 -1.29
N GLU A 80 7.57 -11.82 -1.56
CA GLU A 80 6.67 -12.68 -0.80
C GLU A 80 7.09 -12.78 0.66
N TYR A 81 8.35 -13.12 0.94
CA TYR A 81 8.83 -13.25 2.31
C TYR A 81 8.83 -11.91 3.03
N LEU A 82 9.20 -10.81 2.37
CA LEU A 82 9.06 -9.47 2.94
C LEU A 82 7.60 -9.15 3.28
N SER A 83 6.67 -9.39 2.34
CA SER A 83 5.25 -9.13 2.58
C SER A 83 4.71 -9.96 3.74
N TYR A 84 5.18 -11.21 3.90
CA TYR A 84 4.81 -12.07 5.02
C TYR A 84 5.21 -11.47 6.37
N TYR A 85 6.45 -11.00 6.50
CA TYR A 85 6.91 -10.33 7.73
C TYR A 85 6.21 -8.99 7.98
N LEU A 86 6.00 -8.19 6.94
CA LEU A 86 5.32 -6.90 7.06
C LEU A 86 3.86 -7.06 7.48
N LEU A 87 3.17 -8.08 6.98
CA LEU A 87 1.74 -8.31 7.18
C LEU A 87 1.44 -9.30 8.30
N GLU A 88 2.45 -9.72 9.09
CA GLU A 88 2.32 -10.68 10.19
C GLU A 88 1.11 -10.43 11.13
N PRO A 89 0.76 -9.17 11.50
CA PRO A 89 -0.39 -8.93 12.37
C PRO A 89 -1.72 -9.47 11.82
N PHE A 90 -1.82 -9.60 10.49
CA PHE A 90 -3.02 -10.10 9.83
C PHE A 90 -3.20 -11.62 9.97
N HIS A 91 -2.21 -12.38 10.45
CA HIS A 91 -2.42 -13.78 10.83
C HIS A 91 -3.55 -13.92 11.86
N SER A 92 -3.70 -12.95 12.77
CA SER A 92 -4.76 -12.93 13.78
C SER A 92 -6.18 -12.83 13.19
N ILE A 93 -6.31 -12.39 11.93
CA ILE A 93 -7.58 -12.27 11.19
C ILE A 93 -7.65 -13.25 10.01
N GLY A 94 -6.88 -14.34 10.07
CA GLY A 94 -6.93 -15.42 9.09
C GLY A 94 -6.19 -15.11 7.79
N MET A 95 -5.07 -14.39 7.84
CA MET A 95 -4.25 -14.15 6.64
C MET A 95 -3.78 -15.47 6.00
N GLN A 96 -4.03 -15.62 4.70
CA GLN A 96 -3.63 -16.75 3.87
C GLN A 96 -3.20 -16.26 2.49
N GLN A 97 -2.31 -16.99 1.83
CA GLN A 97 -1.89 -16.68 0.48
C GLN A 97 -2.98 -17.14 -0.50
N THR A 98 -3.28 -16.31 -1.50
CA THR A 98 -4.19 -16.68 -2.59
C THR A 98 -3.47 -17.42 -3.70
N ASP A 99 -4.19 -17.87 -4.74
CA ASP A 99 -3.60 -18.40 -5.97
C ASP A 99 -2.72 -17.37 -6.70
N HIS A 100 -2.93 -16.07 -6.42
CA HIS A 100 -2.08 -14.99 -6.92
C HIS A 100 -0.87 -14.80 -6.01
N TYR A 101 0.33 -14.96 -6.59
CA TYR A 101 1.60 -14.90 -5.86
C TYR A 101 1.81 -13.60 -5.08
N ASN A 102 1.15 -12.50 -5.46
CA ASN A 102 1.31 -11.18 -4.85
C ASN A 102 0.11 -10.71 -4.03
N THR A 103 -0.80 -11.63 -3.65
CA THR A 103 -2.01 -11.28 -2.92
C THR A 103 -2.22 -12.18 -1.70
N TRP A 104 -2.43 -11.54 -0.56
CA TRP A 104 -2.87 -12.16 0.68
C TRP A 104 -4.37 -11.93 0.88
N GLU A 105 -5.09 -12.94 1.34
CA GLU A 105 -6.48 -12.85 1.74
C GLU A 105 -6.60 -12.88 3.27
N THR A 106 -7.52 -12.10 3.82
CA THR A 106 -7.94 -12.16 5.23
C THR A 106 -9.45 -12.36 5.32
N ASN A 107 -9.97 -12.52 6.55
CA ASN A 107 -11.41 -12.54 6.77
C ASN A 107 -12.12 -11.24 6.35
N HIS A 108 -11.41 -10.11 6.31
CA HIS A 108 -12.01 -8.78 6.12
C HIS A 108 -11.73 -8.16 4.73
N PHE A 109 -10.57 -8.44 4.15
CA PHE A 109 -10.07 -7.82 2.92
C PHE A 109 -8.99 -8.66 2.24
N TYR A 110 -8.67 -8.31 0.98
CA TYR A 110 -7.48 -8.75 0.27
C TYR A 110 -6.41 -7.65 0.30
N VAL A 111 -5.14 -8.06 0.34
CA VAL A 111 -3.96 -7.18 0.26
C VAL A 111 -3.08 -7.64 -0.87
N ALA A 112 -3.05 -6.88 -1.96
CA ALA A 112 -2.09 -7.08 -3.04
C ALA A 112 -0.86 -6.19 -2.82
N TYR A 113 0.33 -6.69 -3.14
CA TYR A 113 1.56 -5.91 -3.06
C TYR A 113 2.27 -5.85 -4.40
N GLN A 114 2.85 -4.68 -4.70
CA GLN A 114 3.64 -4.48 -5.91
C GLN A 114 4.67 -3.36 -5.73
N LEU A 115 5.71 -3.35 -6.55
CA LEU A 115 6.69 -2.28 -6.60
C LEU A 115 6.21 -1.17 -7.52
N ASN A 116 6.33 0.08 -7.09
CA ASN A 116 6.14 1.24 -7.97
C ASN A 116 7.40 1.53 -8.81
N GLU A 117 7.34 2.58 -9.64
CA GLU A 117 8.47 3.01 -10.48
C GLU A 117 9.73 3.41 -9.69
N ALA A 118 9.55 3.83 -8.43
CA ALA A 118 10.64 4.18 -7.51
C ALA A 118 11.15 2.98 -6.70
N ASN A 119 10.68 1.76 -6.98
CA ASN A 119 10.94 0.55 -6.18
C ASN A 119 10.53 0.69 -4.70
N HIS A 120 9.45 1.41 -4.41
CA HIS A 120 8.78 1.35 -3.11
C HIS A 120 7.73 0.24 -3.16
N LEU A 121 7.54 -0.46 -2.04
CA LEU A 121 6.52 -1.49 -1.93
C LEU A 121 5.16 -0.84 -1.63
N VAL A 122 4.18 -1.04 -2.50
CA VAL A 122 2.84 -0.46 -2.35
C VAL A 122 1.84 -1.57 -2.03
N LEU A 123 1.16 -1.43 -0.90
CA LEU A 123 0.08 -2.31 -0.45
C LEU A 123 -1.26 -1.76 -0.93
N HIS A 124 -1.98 -2.59 -1.66
CA HIS A 124 -3.28 -2.30 -2.20
C HIS A 124 -4.33 -3.11 -1.47
N PHE A 125 -5.38 -2.46 -1.00
CA PHE A 125 -6.42 -3.10 -0.21
C PHE A 125 -7.72 -3.19 -1.00
N GLN A 126 -8.36 -4.35 -0.95
CA GLN A 126 -9.70 -4.57 -1.48
C GLN A 126 -10.57 -5.11 -0.36
N LEU A 127 -11.50 -4.30 0.15
CA LEU A 127 -12.41 -4.75 1.20
C LEU A 127 -13.49 -5.65 0.60
N LYS A 128 -13.87 -6.69 1.35
CA LYS A 128 -14.99 -7.56 0.98
C LYS A 128 -16.29 -6.76 1.10
N VAL A 129 -16.99 -6.55 -0.01
CA VAL A 129 -18.26 -5.80 -0.05
C VAL A 129 -19.40 -6.57 0.61
N ILE A 130 -20.43 -5.87 1.09
CA ILE A 130 -21.64 -6.50 1.67
C ILE A 130 -22.46 -7.22 0.58
N ASP A 131 -22.49 -6.64 -0.61
CA ASP A 131 -23.28 -7.11 -1.74
C ASP A 131 -22.35 -7.52 -2.88
N GLU A 132 -22.26 -8.83 -3.10
CA GLU A 132 -21.38 -9.48 -4.08
C GLU A 132 -21.62 -9.03 -5.53
N ARG A 133 -22.72 -8.31 -5.81
CA ARG A 133 -22.98 -7.70 -7.11
C ARG A 133 -22.05 -6.53 -7.41
N PHE A 134 -21.42 -5.95 -6.38
CA PHE A 134 -20.48 -4.84 -6.54
C PHE A 134 -19.05 -5.36 -6.48
N PHE A 135 -18.21 -4.84 -7.38
CA PHE A 135 -16.78 -5.09 -7.35
C PHE A 135 -16.08 -3.85 -6.81
N MET A 136 -15.28 -4.03 -5.76
CA MET A 136 -14.38 -2.99 -5.27
C MET A 136 -13.02 -3.14 -5.95
N GLU A 137 -12.47 -2.07 -6.48
CA GLU A 137 -11.11 -2.08 -7.01
C GLU A 137 -10.08 -2.05 -5.86
N TYR A 138 -8.86 -2.50 -6.16
CA TYR A 138 -7.74 -2.44 -5.23
C TYR A 138 -7.30 -0.99 -5.00
N ILE A 139 -7.31 -0.56 -3.74
CA ILE A 139 -6.99 0.81 -3.33
C ILE A 139 -5.52 0.89 -2.89
N PRO A 140 -4.64 1.63 -3.59
CA PRO A 140 -3.21 1.78 -3.24
C PRO A 140 -3.03 2.63 -1.98
N LEU A 141 -3.13 2.03 -0.79
CA LEU A 141 -3.30 2.78 0.44
C LEU A 141 -1.98 3.08 1.16
N ILE A 142 -1.05 2.13 1.17
CA ILE A 142 0.19 2.22 1.96
C ILE A 142 1.38 2.05 1.03
N THR A 143 2.35 2.94 1.12
CA THR A 143 3.63 2.84 0.42
C THR A 143 4.77 2.77 1.43
N LEU A 144 5.61 1.75 1.32
CA LEU A 144 6.78 1.51 2.15
C LEU A 144 8.06 1.83 1.37
N ASP A 145 8.82 2.80 1.86
CA ASP A 145 10.19 3.08 1.45
C ASP A 145 11.14 2.21 2.29
N MET A 146 11.64 1.14 1.68
CA MET A 146 12.52 0.17 2.33
C MET A 146 13.96 0.69 2.51
N ASP A 147 14.34 1.76 1.80
CA ASP A 147 15.65 2.39 1.98
C ASP A 147 15.64 3.21 3.27
N LYS A 148 14.68 4.13 3.38
CA LYS A 148 14.55 5.04 4.51
C LYS A 148 13.81 4.46 5.70
N MET A 149 13.16 3.31 5.52
CA MET A 149 12.24 2.74 6.52
C MET A 149 11.09 3.70 6.82
N GLU A 150 10.49 4.31 5.80
CA GLU A 150 9.37 5.24 5.95
C GLU A 150 8.07 4.62 5.42
N VAL A 151 6.96 4.85 6.12
CA VAL A 151 5.62 4.45 5.69
C VAL A 151 4.79 5.69 5.39
N THR A 152 4.31 5.78 4.16
CA THR A 152 3.42 6.84 3.68
C THR A 152 2.04 6.27 3.40
N ILE A 153 1.00 7.06 3.70
CA ILE A 153 -0.40 6.68 3.49
C ILE A 153 -1.01 7.64 2.47
N ALA A 154 -1.68 7.09 1.46
CA ALA A 154 -2.28 7.88 0.40
C ALA A 154 -3.57 8.56 0.90
N GLU A 155 -3.50 9.84 1.29
CA GLU A 155 -4.64 10.58 1.82
C GLU A 155 -5.84 10.60 0.88
N LYS A 156 -5.61 10.77 -0.43
CA LYS A 156 -6.65 10.71 -1.46
C LYS A 156 -7.44 9.40 -1.39
N GLU A 157 -6.76 8.29 -1.11
CA GLU A 157 -7.42 6.98 -1.01
C GLU A 157 -8.17 6.78 0.29
N VAL A 158 -7.78 7.49 1.37
CA VAL A 158 -8.59 7.58 2.59
C VAL A 158 -9.92 8.28 2.31
N HIS A 159 -9.92 9.34 1.50
CA HIS A 159 -11.17 9.97 1.04
C HIS A 159 -12.02 9.01 0.20
N THR A 160 -11.41 8.22 -0.69
CA THR A 160 -12.10 7.16 -1.45
C THR A 160 -12.82 6.19 -0.52
N LEU A 161 -12.15 5.69 0.53
CA LEU A 161 -12.74 4.78 1.53
C LEU A 161 -13.95 5.41 2.25
N ILE A 162 -13.87 6.69 2.61
CA ILE A 162 -14.98 7.40 3.25
C ILE A 162 -16.17 7.54 2.28
N SER A 163 -15.91 7.83 0.99
CA SER A 163 -16.96 7.89 -0.04
C SER A 163 -17.66 6.55 -0.22
N LEU A 164 -16.88 5.46 -0.31
CA LEU A 164 -17.40 4.10 -0.49
C LEU A 164 -18.32 3.67 0.66
N TRP A 165 -18.06 4.15 1.88
CA TRP A 165 -18.91 3.92 3.05
C TRP A 165 -20.15 4.84 3.07
N TYR A 166 -19.98 6.14 2.90
CA TYR A 166 -21.03 7.10 3.19
C TYR A 166 -21.94 7.40 1.99
N SER A 167 -21.34 7.69 0.83
CA SER A 167 -22.06 8.06 -0.39
C SER A 167 -22.53 6.83 -1.14
N ASP A 168 -21.61 5.90 -1.41
CA ASP A 168 -21.89 4.74 -2.28
C ASP A 168 -22.49 3.55 -1.49
N LYS A 169 -22.35 3.55 -0.16
CA LYS A 169 -22.87 2.52 0.76
C LYS A 169 -22.44 1.09 0.42
N TYR A 170 -21.27 0.94 -0.22
CA TYR A 170 -20.67 -0.37 -0.51
C TYR A 170 -20.02 -1.00 0.73
N LEU A 171 -19.66 -0.17 1.70
CA LEU A 171 -19.10 -0.58 2.99
C LEU A 171 -20.07 -0.28 4.13
N SER A 172 -20.05 -1.12 5.17
CA SER A 172 -20.71 -0.84 6.43
C SER A 172 -19.78 -0.08 7.38
N ARG A 173 -20.39 0.61 8.36
CA ARG A 173 -19.66 1.25 9.46
C ARG A 173 -18.76 0.23 10.20
N THR A 174 -19.27 -0.99 10.43
CA THR A 174 -18.53 -2.05 11.12
C THR A 174 -17.31 -2.50 10.32
N GLN A 175 -17.44 -2.69 9.00
CA GLN A 175 -16.31 -3.06 8.14
C GLN A 175 -15.22 -1.98 8.14
N LEU A 176 -15.60 -0.71 8.03
CA LEU A 176 -14.63 0.39 8.05
C LEU A 176 -13.92 0.51 9.41
N SER A 177 -14.65 0.30 10.51
CA SER A 177 -14.09 0.30 11.86
C SER A 177 -13.12 -0.88 12.09
N LEU A 178 -13.47 -2.09 11.64
CA LEU A 178 -12.59 -3.26 11.73
C LEU A 178 -11.34 -3.07 10.89
N PHE A 179 -11.51 -2.60 9.64
CA PHE A 179 -10.40 -2.29 8.77
C PHE A 179 -9.44 -1.27 9.39
N ASN A 180 -9.96 -0.19 9.96
CA ASN A 180 -9.15 0.80 10.68
C ASN A 180 -8.42 0.19 11.89
N GLN A 181 -9.05 -0.70 12.64
CA GLN A 181 -8.39 -1.40 13.75
C GLN A 181 -7.25 -2.29 13.26
N ASP A 182 -7.46 -3.05 12.19
CA ASP A 182 -6.47 -3.95 11.60
C ASP A 182 -5.27 -3.15 11.06
N LEU A 183 -5.52 -2.04 10.36
CA LEU A 183 -4.44 -1.15 9.89
C LEU A 183 -3.62 -0.56 11.04
N ASN A 184 -4.26 -0.19 12.15
CA ASN A 184 -3.51 0.33 13.30
C ASN A 184 -2.64 -0.74 13.96
N ARG A 185 -3.06 -2.01 13.96
CA ARG A 185 -2.19 -3.13 14.37
C ARG A 185 -1.00 -3.28 13.43
N LEU A 186 -1.23 -3.15 12.12
CA LEU A 186 -0.17 -3.13 11.12
C LEU A 186 0.82 -1.98 11.39
N PHE A 187 0.36 -0.75 11.63
CA PHE A 187 1.24 0.39 11.90
C PHE A 187 2.07 0.22 13.17
N VAL A 188 1.49 -0.34 14.24
CA VAL A 188 2.24 -0.66 15.46
C VAL A 188 3.35 -1.69 15.18
N HIS A 189 3.05 -2.69 14.37
CA HIS A 189 4.03 -3.70 13.96
C HIS A 189 5.13 -3.13 13.08
N LEU A 190 4.79 -2.32 12.07
CA LEU A 190 5.78 -1.65 11.23
C LEU A 190 6.72 -0.75 12.06
N LYS A 191 6.20 -0.02 13.06
CA LYS A 191 7.02 0.73 14.01
C LYS A 191 7.96 -0.19 14.81
N ALA A 192 7.51 -1.38 15.19
CA ALA A 192 8.36 -2.37 15.86
C ALA A 192 9.46 -2.96 14.96
N LEU A 193 9.21 -3.06 13.65
CA LEU A 193 10.21 -3.41 12.64
C LEU A 193 11.18 -2.26 12.29
N GLY A 194 11.03 -1.10 12.94
CA GLY A 194 11.91 0.06 12.75
C GLY A 194 11.45 1.05 11.68
N PHE A 195 10.20 0.96 11.20
CA PHE A 195 9.65 1.96 10.29
C PHE A 195 9.14 3.21 11.00
N ASP A 196 9.43 4.37 10.41
CA ASP A 196 8.80 5.63 10.74
C ASP A 196 7.48 5.77 9.95
N VAL A 197 6.36 5.58 10.65
CA VAL A 197 5.02 5.84 10.08
C VAL A 197 4.75 7.33 10.16
N LEU A 198 4.74 7.98 9.00
CA LEU A 198 4.49 9.41 8.91
C LEU A 198 3.06 9.73 9.39
N PRO A 199 2.86 10.91 10.03
CA PRO A 199 1.53 11.34 10.45
C PRO A 199 0.56 11.25 9.29
N SER A 200 -0.58 10.60 9.52
CA SER A 200 -1.56 10.34 8.48
C SER A 200 -2.97 10.37 9.03
N LEU A 201 -3.92 10.42 8.11
CA LEU A 201 -5.33 10.32 8.43
C LEU A 201 -5.72 8.97 9.08
N LEU A 202 -4.92 7.92 8.97
CA LEU A 202 -5.24 6.59 9.49
C LEU A 202 -4.53 6.22 10.79
N ASP A 203 -3.44 6.93 11.15
CA ASP A 203 -2.68 6.64 12.36
C ASP A 203 -3.46 7.09 13.61
N ASN A 204 -3.89 6.14 14.44
CA ASN A 204 -4.56 6.42 15.70
C ASN A 204 -3.60 6.48 16.91
N THR A 205 -2.29 6.36 16.71
CA THR A 205 -1.32 6.33 17.82
C THR A 205 -1.11 7.71 18.47
N GLN A 206 -1.48 8.78 17.75
CA GLN A 206 -1.39 10.17 18.19
C GLN A 206 -2.78 10.81 18.29
N ALA A 207 -2.85 11.96 18.95
CA ALA A 207 -4.06 12.76 19.00
C ALA A 207 -4.38 13.30 17.60
N LEU A 208 -5.62 13.14 17.16
CA LEU A 208 -6.11 13.74 15.91
C LEU A 208 -6.19 15.26 16.11
N SER A 209 -5.31 16.00 15.43
CA SER A 209 -5.34 17.46 15.34
C SER A 209 -4.93 17.83 13.93
N LEU A 210 -5.90 18.10 13.06
CA LEU A 210 -5.63 18.26 11.63
C LEU A 210 -6.55 19.29 10.98
N GLN A 211 -6.01 19.88 9.92
CA GLN A 211 -6.72 20.77 9.01
C GLN A 211 -6.94 20.01 7.70
N LEU A 212 -8.19 19.94 7.26
CA LEU A 212 -8.60 19.39 5.97
C LEU A 212 -9.22 20.49 5.12
N ILE A 213 -9.04 20.36 3.81
CA ILE A 213 -9.64 21.25 2.83
C ILE A 213 -10.51 20.38 1.94
N SER A 214 -11.82 20.63 1.98
CA SER A 214 -12.76 20.00 1.07
C SER A 214 -12.87 20.83 -0.20
N ASP A 215 -12.84 20.18 -1.36
CA ASP A 215 -12.91 20.79 -2.69
C ASP A 215 -14.29 21.38 -3.05
N PHE A 216 -15.15 21.60 -2.05
CA PHE A 216 -16.48 22.15 -2.21
C PHE A 216 -16.88 23.00 -1.00
N SER A 217 -17.72 23.99 -1.27
CA SER A 217 -18.33 24.82 -0.24
C SER A 217 -19.50 24.08 0.42
N ALA A 218 -19.53 24.04 1.74
CA ALA A 218 -20.61 23.42 2.50
C ALA A 218 -21.92 24.18 2.26
N SER A 219 -22.92 23.48 1.70
CA SER A 219 -24.24 24.07 1.45
C SER A 219 -25.01 24.32 2.75
N ALA A 220 -25.94 25.27 2.73
CA ALA A 220 -26.84 25.52 3.85
C ALA A 220 -27.57 24.26 4.33
N ALA A 221 -27.98 23.38 3.40
CA ALA A 221 -28.63 22.12 3.74
C ALA A 221 -27.74 21.16 4.55
N ILE A 222 -26.42 21.18 4.35
CA ILE A 222 -25.48 20.38 5.16
C ILE A 222 -25.41 20.95 6.58
N LEU A 223 -25.29 22.28 6.70
CA LEU A 223 -25.24 22.95 8.00
C LEU A 223 -26.54 22.78 8.79
N ASP A 224 -27.69 22.88 8.12
CA ASP A 224 -29.01 22.67 8.73
C ASP A 224 -29.14 21.25 9.27
N GLN A 225 -28.68 20.24 8.52
CA GLN A 225 -28.70 18.85 8.99
C GLN A 225 -27.81 18.64 10.22
N ILE A 226 -26.63 19.26 10.25
CA ILE A 226 -25.72 19.22 11.42
C ILE A 226 -26.39 19.90 12.61
N PHE A 227 -26.99 21.08 12.41
CA PHE A 227 -27.71 21.80 13.45
C PHE A 227 -28.88 20.98 14.03
N ILE A 228 -29.71 20.37 13.18
CA ILE A 228 -30.81 19.51 13.64
C ILE A 228 -30.27 18.33 14.46
N THR A 229 -29.23 17.66 13.97
CA THR A 229 -28.65 16.47 14.65
C THR A 229 -28.04 16.84 16.01
N THR A 230 -27.38 18.01 16.09
CA THR A 230 -26.79 18.49 17.35
C THR A 230 -27.86 18.95 18.33
N MET A 231 -28.97 19.53 17.86
CA MET A 231 -30.12 19.87 18.71
C MET A 231 -30.84 18.66 19.30
N GLU A 232 -30.83 17.52 18.61
CA GLU A 232 -31.46 16.28 19.07
C GLU A 232 -30.63 15.52 20.13
N SER A 233 -29.42 15.99 20.45
CA SER A 233 -28.49 15.33 21.36
C SER A 233 -27.88 16.30 22.36
N GLU A 234 -28.08 16.06 23.67
CA GLU A 234 -27.48 16.87 24.74
C GLU A 234 -25.94 16.77 24.79
N GLU A 235 -25.34 15.80 24.09
CA GLU A 235 -23.89 15.58 24.09
C GLU A 235 -23.14 16.45 23.06
N TYR A 236 -23.87 17.15 22.19
CA TYR A 236 -23.30 17.96 21.11
C TYR A 236 -23.73 19.41 21.22
N ASP A 237 -22.92 20.31 20.68
CA ASP A 237 -23.24 21.72 20.56
C ASP A 237 -22.85 22.26 19.19
N PHE A 238 -23.60 23.22 18.67
CA PHE A 238 -23.36 23.84 17.37
C PHE A 238 -23.43 25.37 17.45
N ASP A 239 -22.26 25.99 17.40
CA ASP A 239 -22.10 27.42 17.55
C ASP A 239 -21.71 28.08 16.23
N LYS A 240 -22.35 29.22 15.94
CA LYS A 240 -21.87 30.15 14.91
C LYS A 240 -20.89 31.13 15.54
N ILE A 241 -19.59 30.95 15.28
CA ILE A 241 -18.50 31.75 15.86
C ILE A 241 -18.09 32.95 14.99
N GLY A 242 -18.53 32.99 13.73
CA GLY A 242 -18.26 34.08 12.80
C GLY A 242 -19.26 34.10 11.64
N THR A 243 -19.03 34.95 10.63
CA THR A 243 -20.00 35.11 9.51
C THR A 243 -20.19 33.83 8.70
N GLN A 244 -19.09 33.14 8.41
CA GLN A 244 -19.01 31.87 7.66
C GLN A 244 -18.22 30.80 8.44
N GLN A 245 -18.10 30.99 9.76
CA GLN A 245 -17.35 30.11 10.64
C GLN A 245 -18.28 29.50 11.68
N TYR A 246 -18.20 28.19 11.82
CA TYR A 246 -19.02 27.39 12.72
C TYR A 246 -18.13 26.48 13.54
N GLN A 247 -18.58 26.13 14.75
CA GLN A 247 -17.92 25.16 15.60
C GLN A 247 -18.94 24.12 16.06
N VAL A 248 -18.57 22.86 15.90
CA VAL A 248 -19.29 21.72 16.45
C VAL A 248 -18.51 21.20 17.65
N THR A 249 -19.09 21.26 18.83
CA THR A 249 -18.56 20.59 20.02
C THR A 249 -19.18 19.21 20.09
N LEU A 250 -18.32 18.20 20.22
CA LEU A 250 -18.69 16.79 20.17
C LEU A 250 -18.46 16.15 21.55
N THR A 251 -18.80 14.86 21.66
CA THR A 251 -18.61 14.15 22.93
C THR A 251 -17.18 14.28 23.45
N GLN A 252 -17.08 14.45 24.76
CA GLN A 252 -15.81 14.45 25.50
C GLN A 252 -14.87 15.60 25.10
N GLY A 253 -15.44 16.73 24.68
CA GLY A 253 -14.72 17.97 24.39
C GLY A 253 -13.96 17.96 23.06
N GLN A 254 -14.21 16.98 22.19
CA GLN A 254 -13.72 17.00 20.82
C GLN A 254 -14.39 18.16 20.07
N THR A 255 -13.69 18.79 19.13
CA THR A 255 -14.26 19.91 18.37
C THR A 255 -13.97 19.78 16.89
N MET A 256 -14.91 20.31 16.09
CA MET A 256 -14.71 20.55 14.66
C MET A 256 -15.02 22.01 14.35
N LYS A 257 -14.07 22.74 13.79
CA LYS A 257 -14.32 24.07 13.23
C LYS A 257 -14.51 23.96 11.73
N ILE A 258 -15.50 24.68 11.22
CA ILE A 258 -15.90 24.69 9.81
C ILE A 258 -15.78 26.14 9.35
N ASP A 259 -14.84 26.40 8.43
CA ASP A 259 -14.69 27.68 7.76
C ASP A 259 -15.12 27.53 6.29
N ILE A 260 -16.16 28.27 5.90
CA ILE A 260 -16.76 28.15 4.58
C ILE A 260 -16.21 29.26 3.69
N HIS A 261 -15.67 28.88 2.54
CA HIS A 261 -15.26 29.79 1.48
C HIS A 261 -16.09 29.54 0.21
N GLU A 262 -15.92 30.37 -0.82
CA GLU A 262 -16.72 30.32 -2.05
C GLU A 262 -16.71 28.94 -2.74
N ASN A 263 -15.54 28.29 -2.81
CA ASN A 263 -15.37 27.02 -3.53
C ASN A 263 -14.84 25.88 -2.66
N GLN A 264 -14.59 26.12 -1.38
CA GLN A 264 -13.94 25.16 -0.50
C GLN A 264 -14.43 25.31 0.93
N THR A 265 -14.29 24.26 1.72
CA THR A 265 -14.57 24.28 3.15
C THR A 265 -13.33 23.81 3.89
N VAL A 266 -12.83 24.63 4.81
CA VAL A 266 -11.71 24.27 5.67
C VAL A 266 -12.26 23.70 6.97
N LEU A 267 -11.83 22.48 7.30
CA LEU A 267 -12.24 21.76 8.49
C LEU A 267 -11.05 21.62 9.42
N PHE A 268 -11.19 22.06 10.66
CA PHE A 268 -10.22 21.80 11.71
C PHE A 268 -10.79 20.82 12.70
N ILE A 269 -10.16 19.67 12.87
CA ILE A 269 -10.59 18.61 13.78
C ILE A 269 -9.61 18.55 14.94
N ASP A 270 -10.14 18.60 16.15
CA ASP A 270 -9.38 18.38 17.38
C ASP A 270 -10.08 17.29 18.21
N SER A 271 -9.36 16.19 18.40
CA SER A 271 -9.82 15.06 19.21
C SER A 271 -9.60 15.24 20.71
N ASN A 272 -9.16 16.41 21.16
CA ASN A 272 -8.91 16.72 22.57
C ASN A 272 -7.95 15.70 23.21
N LEU A 273 -6.76 15.57 22.63
CA LEU A 273 -5.68 14.64 23.01
C LEU A 273 -6.01 13.14 22.82
N ARG A 274 -7.16 12.79 22.23
CA ARG A 274 -7.56 11.38 22.05
C ARG A 274 -6.91 10.76 20.83
N LYS A 275 -6.33 9.59 21.08
CA LYS A 275 -5.76 8.70 20.08
C LYS A 275 -6.83 8.19 19.12
N ARG A 276 -6.90 8.78 17.93
CA ARG A 276 -8.00 8.57 16.98
C ARG A 276 -7.53 8.83 15.56
N SER A 277 -8.01 8.03 14.61
CA SER A 277 -7.83 8.27 13.18
C SER A 277 -9.02 9.00 12.59
N ILE A 278 -8.89 9.54 11.36
CA ILE A 278 -10.01 10.18 10.67
C ILE A 278 -11.16 9.20 10.47
N LEU A 279 -10.87 7.93 10.16
CA LEU A 279 -11.90 6.91 9.93
C LEU A 279 -12.73 6.66 11.18
N ASP A 280 -12.08 6.56 12.35
CA ASP A 280 -12.78 6.41 13.62
C ASP A 280 -13.58 7.68 13.99
N PHE A 281 -13.03 8.87 13.70
CA PHE A 281 -13.75 10.12 13.89
C PHE A 281 -15.03 10.17 13.04
N VAL A 282 -14.92 9.96 11.73
CA VAL A 282 -16.07 10.07 10.81
C VAL A 282 -17.09 8.96 11.02
N THR A 283 -16.66 7.75 11.37
CA THR A 283 -17.59 6.66 11.71
C THR A 283 -18.34 6.91 13.01
N SER A 284 -17.77 7.69 13.93
CA SER A 284 -18.45 8.07 15.18
C SER A 284 -19.35 9.27 15.06
N TYR A 285 -19.08 10.15 14.09
CA TYR A 285 -19.91 11.30 13.79
C TYR A 285 -20.37 11.30 12.32
N PRO A 286 -21.20 10.32 11.89
CA PRO A 286 -21.59 10.19 10.48
C PRO A 286 -22.27 11.44 9.90
N PHE A 287 -22.95 12.22 10.73
CA PHE A 287 -23.62 13.47 10.32
C PHE A 287 -22.64 14.57 9.87
N LEU A 288 -21.34 14.45 10.19
CA LEU A 288 -20.30 15.36 9.72
C LEU A 288 -19.68 14.93 8.39
N VAL A 289 -19.89 13.68 7.95
CA VAL A 289 -19.29 13.14 6.71
C VAL A 289 -19.63 13.96 5.45
N PRO A 290 -20.83 14.55 5.29
CA PRO A 290 -21.13 15.43 4.15
C PRO A 290 -20.18 16.61 3.99
N LEU A 291 -19.41 16.98 5.01
CA LEU A 291 -18.38 18.01 4.92
C LEU A 291 -17.09 17.50 4.24
N PHE A 292 -16.85 16.18 4.25
CA PHE A 292 -15.64 15.55 3.70
C PHE A 292 -15.84 15.02 2.28
N VAL A 293 -17.06 14.58 1.96
CA VAL A 293 -17.38 13.93 0.68
C VAL A 293 -18.68 14.53 0.15
N GLN A 294 -18.69 14.90 -1.14
CA GLN A 294 -19.93 15.26 -1.81
C GLN A 294 -20.86 14.05 -1.86
N VAL A 295 -22.04 14.19 -1.27
CA VAL A 295 -23.14 13.25 -1.46
C VAL A 295 -23.63 13.44 -2.90
N ARG A 296 -23.31 12.48 -3.78
CA ARG A 296 -23.91 12.43 -5.12
C ARG A 296 -25.42 12.17 -4.92
N LYS A 297 -26.24 13.13 -5.35
CA LYS A 297 -27.69 12.98 -5.42
C LYS A 297 -28.08 12.10 -6.58
#